data_AF-D7CEK8-F1
#
_entry.id   AF-D7CEK8-F1
#
_cell.length_a   1.000
_cell.length_b   1.000
_cell.length_c   1.000
_cell.angle_alpha   90.00
_cell.angle_beta   90.00
_cell.angle_gamma   90.00
#
_symmetry.space_group_name_H-M   'P 1'
#
loop_
_entity.id
_entity.type
_entity.pdbx_description
1 polymer ?
#
loop_
_entity_poly.entity_id
_entity_poly.type
_entity_poly.pdbx_seq_one_letter_code
_entity_poly.pdbx_strand_id
1 'polypeptide(L)'
;MDLTSINGGERWSLARSSKKWTSVNVEAGQQTQFTLNLAFTKEEEGFYQPAWVEITPPNETKALKIEWPWENDSLVDQRGATRPATFVNPVG
;
A
#
# COMPACT_ATOMS: atom_id res chain seq x y z
N MET A 1 -5.96 -0.91 -1.33
CA MET A 1 -4.78 -1.19 -0.50
C MET A 1 -4.55 0.05 0.29
N ASP A 2 -4.41 -0.14 1.58
CA ASP A 2 -4.43 0.95 2.52
C ASP A 2 -3.34 0.75 3.56
N LEU A 3 -2.78 1.87 4.01
CA LEU A 3 -1.89 1.90 5.15
C LEU A 3 -2.67 2.48 6.32
N THR A 4 -2.55 1.90 7.50
CA THR A 4 -3.17 2.42 8.73
C THR A 4 -2.07 2.82 9.69
N SER A 5 -2.13 4.04 10.21
CA SER A 5 -1.09 4.65 11.03
C SER A 5 -0.92 3.97 12.39
N ILE A 6 0.29 4.04 12.95
CA ILE A 6 0.56 3.65 14.35
C ILE A 6 -0.26 4.44 15.37
N ASN A 7 -0.67 5.65 15.02
CA ASN A 7 -1.51 6.50 15.87
C ASN A 7 -3.02 6.12 15.81
N GLY A 8 -3.36 5.00 15.18
CA GLY A 8 -4.65 4.31 15.32
C GLY A 8 -5.85 4.92 14.60
N GLY A 9 -5.73 6.11 13.99
CA GLY A 9 -6.87 6.81 13.37
C GLY A 9 -6.72 7.12 11.88
N GLU A 10 -5.51 7.39 11.40
CA GLU A 10 -5.32 7.83 10.02
C GLU A 10 -5.15 6.66 9.06
N ARG A 11 -5.95 6.64 8.00
CA ARG A 11 -5.87 5.69 6.89
C ARG A 11 -5.41 6.39 5.63
N TRP A 12 -4.48 5.79 4.91
CA TRP A 12 -4.06 6.23 3.60
C TRP A 12 -4.35 5.17 2.53
N SER A 13 -5.36 5.44 1.71
CA SER A 13 -5.62 4.66 0.49
C SER A 13 -4.58 4.97 -0.57
N LEU A 14 -3.77 3.98 -0.92
CA LEU A 14 -2.68 4.17 -1.88
C LEU A 14 -3.22 4.33 -3.30
N ALA A 15 -2.64 5.28 -4.04
CA ALA A 15 -2.88 5.40 -5.46
C ALA A 15 -2.40 4.14 -6.19
N ARG A 16 -3.12 3.78 -7.26
CA ARG A 16 -2.70 2.73 -8.19
C ARG A 16 -1.88 3.38 -9.31
N SER A 17 -0.79 2.75 -9.72
CA SER A 17 -0.05 3.24 -10.88
C SER A 17 -0.88 3.12 -12.16
N SER A 18 -0.58 3.95 -13.15
CA SER A 18 -1.20 3.90 -14.48
C SER A 18 -0.53 2.87 -15.41
N LYS A 19 0.25 1.93 -14.88
CA LYS A 19 0.87 0.87 -15.68
C LYS A 19 -0.24 0.03 -16.32
N LYS A 20 0.00 -0.40 -17.57
CA LYS A 20 -0.91 -1.32 -18.27
C LYS A 20 -1.05 -2.61 -17.45
N TRP A 21 -2.26 -3.12 -17.38
CA TRP A 21 -2.59 -4.36 -16.69
C TRP A 21 -3.39 -5.26 -17.63
N THR A 22 -3.34 -6.57 -17.37
CA THR A 22 -4.18 -7.57 -18.03
C THR A 22 -4.92 -8.35 -16.95
N SER A 23 -6.09 -8.89 -17.30
CA SER A 23 -6.82 -9.76 -16.37
C SER A 23 -5.98 -11.00 -16.06
N VAL A 24 -5.87 -11.34 -14.78
CA VAL A 24 -5.22 -12.56 -14.30
C VAL A 24 -6.29 -13.38 -13.57
N ASN A 25 -6.44 -14.65 -13.95
CA ASN A 25 -7.22 -15.60 -13.18
C ASN A 25 -6.27 -16.36 -12.25
N VAL A 26 -6.59 -16.40 -10.95
CA VAL A 26 -5.78 -17.05 -9.93
C VAL A 26 -6.61 -18.18 -9.35
N GLU A 27 -6.29 -19.40 -9.74
CA GLU A 27 -7.01 -20.58 -9.28
C GLU A 27 -6.66 -20.93 -7.82
N ALA A 28 -7.49 -21.77 -7.19
CA ALA A 28 -7.22 -22.26 -5.84
C ALA A 28 -5.83 -22.95 -5.78
N GLY A 29 -4.99 -22.49 -4.85
CA GLY A 29 -3.61 -22.98 -4.68
C GLY A 29 -2.57 -22.26 -5.55
N GLN A 30 -2.97 -21.37 -6.47
CA GLN A 30 -2.04 -20.51 -7.19
C GLN A 30 -1.70 -19.25 -6.39
N GLN A 31 -0.57 -18.65 -6.74
CA GLN A 31 -0.08 -17.42 -6.14
C GLN A 31 -0.05 -16.31 -7.19
N THR A 32 -0.22 -15.08 -6.72
CA THR A 32 -0.01 -13.89 -7.51
C THR A 32 0.74 -12.85 -6.67
N GLN A 33 1.31 -11.86 -7.33
CA GLN A 33 2.11 -10.83 -6.69
C GLN A 33 1.77 -9.45 -7.25
N PHE A 34 2.10 -8.44 -6.47
CA PHE A 34 2.11 -7.05 -6.87
C PHE A 34 3.26 -6.36 -6.15
N THR A 35 3.66 -5.19 -6.63
CA THR A 35 4.75 -4.42 -6.03
C THR A 35 4.23 -3.13 -5.41
N LEU A 36 4.64 -2.88 -4.17
CA LEU A 36 4.57 -1.58 -3.53
C LEU A 36 5.81 -0.77 -3.87
N ASN A 37 5.61 0.48 -4.25
CA ASN A 37 6.68 1.48 -4.32
C ASN A 37 6.50 2.36 -3.09
N LEU A 38 7.58 2.57 -2.34
CA LEU A 38 7.55 3.24 -1.05
C LEU A 38 8.56 4.38 -1.05
N ALA A 39 8.09 5.59 -0.75
CA ALA A 39 8.95 6.74 -0.56
C ALA A 39 9.29 6.87 0.93
N PHE A 40 10.32 6.15 1.37
CA PHE A 40 10.80 6.24 2.74
C PHE A 40 11.40 7.62 3.04
N THR A 41 11.28 8.05 4.30
CA THR A 41 11.82 9.32 4.79
C THR A 41 12.37 9.17 6.20
N LYS A 42 13.30 10.06 6.55
CA LYS A 42 13.83 10.25 7.91
C LYS A 42 13.51 11.64 8.47
N GLU A 43 12.70 12.42 7.73
CA GLU A 43 12.26 13.73 8.18
C GLU A 43 11.33 13.60 9.39
N GLU A 44 11.43 14.55 10.33
CA GLU A 44 10.60 14.60 11.54
C GLU A 44 9.27 15.33 11.32
N GLU A 45 9.05 15.88 10.13
CA GLU A 45 7.81 16.54 9.72
C GLU A 45 7.37 16.05 8.34
N GLY A 46 6.07 16.18 8.04
CA GLY A 46 5.52 15.79 6.73
C GLY A 46 5.66 14.29 6.43
N PHE A 47 5.69 13.46 7.48
CA PHE A 47 5.80 12.00 7.37
C PHE A 47 4.49 11.30 7.72
N TYR A 48 4.36 10.07 7.25
CA TYR A 48 3.32 9.13 7.62
C TYR A 48 3.96 7.84 8.11
N GLN A 49 3.67 7.42 9.34
CA GLN A 49 4.20 6.20 9.93
C GLN A 49 3.13 5.09 9.96
N PRO A 50 3.24 4.06 9.10
CA PRO A 50 2.30 2.94 9.10
C PRO A 50 2.56 1.99 10.28
N ALA A 51 1.49 1.44 10.85
CA ALA A 51 1.56 0.24 11.67
C ALA A 51 1.02 -1.00 10.94
N TRP A 52 0.13 -0.79 9.96
CA TRP A 52 -0.52 -1.89 9.27
C TRP A 52 -0.62 -1.64 7.77
N VAL A 53 -0.52 -2.72 7.03
CA VAL A 53 -0.85 -2.82 5.61
C VAL A 53 -2.13 -3.64 5.47
N GLU A 54 -3.15 -3.04 4.86
CA GLU A 54 -4.41 -3.70 4.56
C GLU A 54 -4.55 -3.97 3.06
N ILE A 55 -4.59 -5.25 2.71
CA ILE A 55 -4.66 -5.73 1.34
C ILE A 55 -6.04 -6.35 1.13
N THR A 56 -6.87 -5.66 0.37
CA THR A 56 -8.09 -6.24 -0.20
C THR A 56 -7.76 -6.68 -1.63
N PRO A 57 -7.69 -8.00 -1.92
CA PRO A 57 -7.52 -8.48 -3.29
C PRO A 57 -8.61 -7.95 -4.23
N PRO A 58 -8.36 -7.89 -5.55
CA PRO A 58 -9.41 -7.59 -6.51
C PRO A 58 -10.61 -8.52 -6.33
N ASN A 59 -11.83 -7.96 -6.45
CA ASN A 59 -13.10 -8.68 -6.31
C ASN A 59 -13.36 -9.31 -4.93
N GLU A 60 -12.57 -8.99 -3.90
CA GLU A 60 -12.78 -9.43 -2.53
C GLU A 60 -13.29 -8.30 -1.64
N THR A 61 -13.99 -8.67 -0.55
CA THR A 61 -14.49 -7.72 0.45
C THR A 61 -13.72 -7.79 1.78
N LYS A 62 -12.98 -8.88 1.99
CA LYS A 62 -12.17 -9.07 3.20
C LYS A 62 -10.75 -8.60 2.96
N ALA A 63 -10.25 -7.76 3.86
CA ALA A 63 -8.87 -7.33 3.85
C ALA A 63 -8.00 -8.31 4.65
N LEU A 64 -6.84 -8.65 4.10
CA LEU A 64 -5.72 -9.20 4.85
C LEU A 64 -5.02 -8.03 5.54
N LYS A 65 -4.75 -8.17 6.84
CA LYS A 65 -4.08 -7.15 7.64
C LYS A 65 -2.71 -7.68 8.07
N ILE A 66 -1.66 -6.98 7.71
CA ILE A 66 -0.26 -7.37 7.95
C ILE A 66 0.40 -6.24 8.73
N GLU A 67 1.18 -6.57 9.76
CA GLU A 67 2.02 -5.57 10.45
C GLU A 67 2.98 -4.92 9.46
N TRP A 68 3.23 -3.63 9.64
CA TRP A 68 4.18 -2.90 8.81
C TRP A 68 5.56 -3.59 8.88
N PRO A 69 6.05 -4.17 7.77
CA PRO A 69 7.20 -5.08 7.85
C PRO A 69 8.54 -4.35 7.92
N TRP A 70 8.55 -3.02 7.79
CA TRP A 70 9.73 -2.16 7.85
C TRP A 70 9.72 -1.35 9.14
N GLU A 71 9.70 -2.04 10.28
CA GLU A 71 9.55 -1.46 11.62
C GLU A 71 10.21 -0.07 11.79
N ASN A 72 9.45 0.89 12.31
CA ASN A 72 9.85 2.29 12.55
C ASN A 72 10.17 3.14 11.31
N ASP A 73 10.21 2.58 10.10
CA ASP A 73 10.39 3.38 8.90
C ASP A 73 9.11 4.16 8.55
N SER A 74 9.30 5.45 8.29
CA SER A 74 8.24 6.38 7.88
C SER A 74 8.26 6.62 6.39
N LEU A 75 7.10 6.97 5.84
CA LEU A 75 6.93 7.37 4.45
C LEU A 75 6.78 8.88 4.38
N VAL A 76 7.20 9.49 3.26
CA VAL A 76 6.79 10.87 2.95
C VAL A 76 5.26 10.89 2.91
N ASP A 77 4.64 11.84 3.63
CA ASP A 77 3.20 12.02 3.55
C ASP A 77 2.85 12.62 2.18
N GLN A 78 2.24 11.81 1.33
CA GLN A 78 1.82 12.18 -0.02
C GLN A 78 0.31 12.03 -0.18
N ARG A 79 -0.45 12.07 0.93
CA ARG A 79 -1.91 12.11 0.88
C ARG A 79 -2.36 13.36 0.13
N GLY A 80 -3.10 13.17 -0.96
CA GLY A 80 -3.52 14.26 -1.85
C GLY A 80 -2.55 14.60 -2.99
N ALA A 81 -1.39 13.94 -3.08
CA ALA A 81 -0.48 14.13 -4.21
C ALA A 81 -1.09 13.58 -5.51
N THR A 82 -0.94 14.31 -6.63
CA THR A 82 -1.40 13.87 -7.96
C THR A 82 -0.42 12.92 -8.66
N ARG A 83 0.83 12.88 -8.18
CA ARG A 83 1.91 12.00 -8.68
C ARG A 83 2.71 11.46 -7.50
N PRO A 84 2.13 10.57 -6.67
CA PRO A 84 2.80 10.05 -5.48
C PRO A 84 3.94 9.09 -5.86
N ALA A 85 4.96 9.04 -5.02
CA ALA A 85 6.04 8.06 -5.09
C ALA A 85 5.74 6.81 -4.25
N THR A 86 4.84 6.92 -3.27
CA THR A 86 4.21 5.78 -2.59
C THR A 86 2.95 5.36 -3.33
N PHE A 87 2.98 4.18 -3.97
CA PHE A 87 1.86 3.67 -4.77
C PHE A 87 1.91 2.15 -4.95
N VAL A 88 0.80 1.56 -5.37
CA VAL A 88 0.71 0.13 -5.69
C VAL A 88 0.67 -0.11 -7.21
N ASN A 89 1.45 -1.07 -7.70
CA ASN A 89 1.37 -1.54 -9.09
C ASN A 89 0.20 -2.52 -9.29
N PRO A 90 -0.25 -2.71 -10.54
CA PRO A 90 -1.14 -3.82 -10.87
C PRO A 90 -0.58 -5.18 -10.41
N VAL A 91 -1.49 -6.12 -10.22
CA VAL A 91 -1.16 -7.54 -10.02
C VAL A 91 -0.60 -8.11 -11.33
N GLY A 92 0.48 -8.88 -11.25
CA GLY A 92 1.19 -9.45 -12.41
C GLY A 92 2.68 -9.10 -12.42
#